data_AF-A0A948G9N4-F1
#
_entry.id   AF-A0A948G9N4-F1
#
_cell.length_a   1.000
_cell.length_b   1.000
_cell.length_c   1.000
_cell.angle_alpha   90.00
_cell.angle_beta   90.00
_cell.angle_gamma   90.00
#
_symmetry.space_group_name_H-M   'P 1'
#
loop_
_entity.id
_entity.type
_entity.pdbx_description
1 polymer ?
#
loop_
_entity_poly.entity_id
_entity_poly.type
_entity_poly.pdbx_seq_one_letter_code
_entity_poly.pdbx_strand_id
1 'polypeptide(L)'
;MASALRKKRATVLPRRSARFWIPFIYPPNFISIILGTLANFFIFSGIKRLDASTASIVEISYPFFIVLFSYVLFRSTPNIYFFIGGILVFIGSVIIIKFA
;
A
#
# COMPACT_ATOMS: atom_id res chain seq x y z
N MET A 1 -22.21 24.79 48.66
CA MET A 1 -20.74 24.84 48.48
C MET A 1 -20.30 23.53 47.80
N ALA A 2 -20.92 23.08 46.72
CA ALA A 2 -20.72 23.54 45.33
C ALA A 2 -19.26 23.47 44.82
N SER A 3 -18.40 22.66 45.45
CA SER A 3 -17.00 22.43 45.06
C SER A 3 -16.79 21.06 44.39
N ALA A 4 -17.83 20.49 43.79
CA ALA A 4 -17.65 19.45 42.78
C ALA A 4 -17.12 20.12 41.50
N LEU A 5 -15.79 20.28 41.45
CA LEU A 5 -14.99 20.81 40.34
C LEU A 5 -15.08 19.89 39.10
N ARG A 6 -16.30 19.85 38.56
CA ARG A 6 -16.71 19.29 37.28
C ARG A 6 -16.23 20.21 36.17
N LYS A 7 -14.94 20.15 35.81
CA LYS A 7 -14.49 20.52 34.45
C LYS A 7 -13.07 20.08 34.06
N LYS A 8 -12.60 18.91 34.50
CA LYS A 8 -11.53 18.17 33.78
C LYS A 8 -12.12 17.44 32.55
N ARG A 9 -12.71 18.19 31.63
CA ARG A 9 -13.04 17.72 30.26
C ARG A 9 -12.67 18.82 29.27
N ALA A 10 -11.39 19.17 29.26
CA ALA A 10 -10.77 19.52 27.99
C ALA A 10 -10.54 18.18 27.28
N THR A 11 -11.59 17.68 26.64
CA THR A 11 -11.49 16.60 25.65
C THR A 11 -10.52 17.10 24.58
N VAL A 12 -9.28 16.62 24.66
CA VAL A 12 -8.26 16.82 23.64
C VAL A 12 -8.83 16.21 22.36
N LEU A 13 -9.33 17.07 21.48
CA LEU A 13 -9.84 16.65 20.17
C LEU A 13 -8.68 15.94 19.43
N PRO A 14 -8.92 14.74 18.86
CA PRO A 14 -7.88 14.03 18.13
C PRO A 14 -7.54 14.80 16.85
N ARG A 15 -6.45 15.57 16.89
CA ARG A 15 -5.92 16.41 15.80
C ARG A 15 -5.27 15.59 14.66
N ARG A 16 -5.70 14.35 14.43
CA ARG A 16 -5.07 13.37 13.51
C ARG A 16 -5.98 12.84 12.39
N SER A 17 -7.21 13.33 12.25
CA SER A 17 -8.15 12.84 11.23
C SER A 17 -8.25 13.72 9.97
N ALA A 18 -7.55 14.85 9.91
CA ALA A 18 -7.63 15.75 8.74
C ALA A 18 -6.75 15.29 7.56
N ARG A 19 -5.85 14.32 7.74
CA ARG A 19 -4.93 13.85 6.69
C ARG A 19 -5.59 12.91 5.67
N PHE A 20 -6.72 12.31 6.03
CA PHE A 20 -7.43 11.32 5.19
C PHE A 20 -8.21 11.98 4.04
N TRP A 21 -8.59 13.25 4.16
CA TRP A 21 -9.38 14.02 3.18
C TRP A 21 -8.54 14.96 2.29
N ILE A 22 -7.22 15.01 2.51
CA ILE A 22 -6.26 15.76 1.69
C ILE A 22 -6.24 15.36 0.20
N PRO A 23 -6.60 14.12 -0.25
CA PRO A 23 -6.51 13.74 -1.66
C PRO A 23 -7.37 14.59 -2.62
N PHE A 24 -8.48 15.17 -2.16
CA PHE A 24 -9.34 16.01 -2.99
C PHE A 24 -8.88 17.46 -3.08
N ILE A 25 -8.11 17.93 -2.10
CA ILE A 25 -7.69 19.34 -1.99
C ILE A 25 -6.41 19.60 -2.79
N TYR A 26 -5.55 18.59 -2.94
CA TYR A 26 -4.35 18.69 -3.75
C TYR A 26 -4.55 17.91 -5.05
N PRO A 27 -4.53 18.55 -6.23
CA PRO A 27 -4.59 17.82 -7.48
C PRO A 27 -3.43 16.82 -7.50
N PRO A 28 -3.67 15.57 -7.93
CA PRO A 28 -2.61 14.59 -8.02
C PRO A 28 -1.49 15.16 -8.87
N ASN A 29 -0.27 15.15 -8.32
CA ASN A 29 0.92 15.62 -9.01
C ASN A 29 0.96 14.97 -10.40
N PHE A 30 1.29 15.73 -11.46
CA PHE A 30 1.36 15.22 -12.85
C PHE A 30 2.16 13.91 -12.94
N ILE A 31 3.22 13.79 -12.14
CA ILE A 31 4.04 12.58 -12.00
C ILE A 31 3.21 11.36 -11.58
N SER A 32 2.34 11.50 -10.57
CA SER A 32 1.49 10.41 -10.09
C SER A 32 0.48 9.94 -11.14
N ILE A 33 -0.04 10.88 -11.95
CA ILE A 33 -0.95 10.54 -13.06
C ILE A 33 -0.20 9.71 -14.10
N ILE A 34 0.97 10.19 -14.55
CA ILE A 34 1.78 9.51 -15.56
C ILE A 34 2.20 8.11 -15.08
N LEU A 35 2.69 8.00 -13.84
CA LEU A 35 3.08 6.72 -13.25
C LEU A 35 1.90 5.76 -13.11
N GLY A 36 0.74 6.25 -12.67
CA GLY A 36 -0.48 5.46 -12.57
C GLY A 36 -0.94 4.94 -13.93
N THR A 37 -0.93 5.78 -14.96
CA THR A 37 -1.27 5.37 -16.33
C THR A 37 -0.29 4.32 -16.87
N LEU A 38 1.01 4.52 -16.67
CA LEU A 38 2.04 3.55 -17.07
C LEU A 38 1.87 2.21 -16.33
N ALA A 39 1.62 2.24 -15.02
CA ALA A 39 1.38 1.04 -14.24
C ALA A 39 0.19 0.24 -14.78
N ASN A 40 -0.95 0.91 -15.02
CA ASN A 40 -2.13 0.27 -15.63
C ASN A 40 -1.83 -0.29 -17.02
N PHE A 41 -1.10 0.46 -17.86
CA PHE A 41 -0.71 -0.01 -19.18
C PHE A 41 0.12 -1.30 -19.10
N PHE A 42 1.07 -1.40 -18.16
CA PHE A 42 1.87 -2.61 -17.97
C PHE A 42 1.04 -3.78 -17.42
N ILE A 43 0.13 -3.52 -16.48
CA ILE A 43 -0.78 -4.55 -15.96
C ILE A 43 -1.64 -5.12 -17.10
N PHE A 44 -2.29 -4.26 -17.89
CA PHE A 44 -3.09 -4.71 -19.03
C PHE A 44 -2.25 -5.39 -20.12
N SER A 45 -1.02 -4.93 -20.34
CA SER A 45 -0.09 -5.61 -21.25
C SER A 45 0.27 -7.01 -20.74
N GLY A 46 0.45 -7.17 -19.43
CA GLY A 46 0.64 -8.45 -18.76
C GLY A 46 -0.56 -9.38 -18.97
N ILE A 47 -1.77 -8.90 -18.71
CA ILE A 47 -3.04 -9.64 -18.93
C ILE A 47 -3.26 -10.00 -20.41
N LYS A 48 -2.68 -9.27 -21.37
CA LYS A 48 -2.74 -9.66 -22.79
C LYS A 48 -1.78 -10.79 -23.14
N ARG A 49 -0.69 -10.94 -22.39
CA ARG A 49 0.35 -11.97 -22.63
C ARG A 49 0.17 -13.22 -21.76
N LEU A 50 -0.49 -13.06 -20.62
CA LEU A 50 -0.79 -14.08 -19.62
C LEU A 50 -2.30 -14.13 -19.45
N ASP A 51 -2.89 -15.27 -19.10
CA ASP A 51 -4.29 -15.30 -18.71
C ASP A 51 -4.55 -14.40 -17.50
N ALA A 52 -5.77 -13.85 -17.40
CA ALA A 52 -6.15 -12.92 -16.33
C ALA A 52 -5.88 -13.51 -14.93
N SER A 53 -6.10 -14.82 -14.76
CA SER A 53 -5.81 -15.54 -13.51
C SER A 53 -4.33 -15.47 -13.14
N THR A 54 -3.44 -15.85 -14.06
CA THR A 54 -1.98 -15.84 -13.86
C THR A 54 -1.47 -14.42 -13.61
N ALA A 55 -1.96 -13.43 -14.36
CA ALA A 55 -1.59 -12.03 -14.19
C ALA A 55 -1.96 -11.50 -12.79
N SER A 56 -3.17 -11.79 -12.29
CA SER A 56 -3.59 -11.39 -10.94
C SER A 56 -2.77 -12.04 -9.84
N ILE A 57 -2.33 -13.29 -10.02
CA ILE A 57 -1.44 -13.97 -9.04
C ILE A 57 -0.07 -13.30 -8.98
N VAL A 58 0.47 -12.88 -10.12
CA VAL A 58 1.72 -12.12 -10.19
C VAL A 58 1.53 -10.74 -9.55
N GLU A 59 0.38 -10.09 -9.77
CA GLU A 59 0.06 -8.80 -9.17
C GLU A 59 0.13 -8.86 -7.64
N ILE A 60 -0.37 -9.92 -6.99
CA ILE A 60 -0.30 -10.08 -5.52
C ILE A 60 1.13 -9.97 -4.96
N SER A 61 2.18 -10.17 -5.77
CA SER A 61 3.58 -9.97 -5.38
C SER A 61 4.02 -8.51 -5.27
N TYR A 62 3.24 -7.54 -5.77
CA TYR A 62 3.60 -6.11 -5.77
C TYR A 62 3.99 -5.53 -4.39
N PRO A 63 3.37 -5.91 -3.24
CA PRO A 63 3.71 -5.34 -1.94
C PRO A 63 5.17 -5.58 -1.55
N PHE A 64 5.76 -6.69 -2.03
CA PHE A 64 7.18 -6.96 -1.83
C PHE A 64 8.05 -5.86 -2.48
N PHE A 65 7.74 -5.52 -3.73
CA PHE A 65 8.43 -4.46 -4.45
C PHE A 65 8.17 -3.09 -3.81
N ILE A 66 6.95 -2.81 -3.33
CA ILE A 66 6.65 -1.56 -2.62
C ILE A 66 7.57 -1.36 -1.42
N VAL A 67 7.74 -2.37 -0.58
CA VAL A 67 8.60 -2.26 0.61
C VAL A 67 10.07 -2.17 0.21
N LEU A 68 10.51 -2.89 -0.82
CA LEU A 68 11.87 -2.78 -1.35
C LEU A 68 12.16 -1.37 -1.86
N PHE A 69 11.27 -0.79 -2.67
CA PHE A 69 11.39 0.59 -3.13
C PHE A 69 11.26 1.60 -1.99
N SER A 70 10.43 1.32 -0.98
CA SER A 70 10.32 2.15 0.22
C SER A 70 11.64 2.20 0.98
N TYR A 71 12.32 1.07 1.13
CA TYR A 71 13.66 1.01 1.71
C TYR A 71 14.67 1.83 0.89
N VAL A 72 14.66 1.71 -0.44
CA VAL A 72 15.58 2.46 -1.31
C VAL A 72 15.32 3.98 -1.27
N LEU A 73 14.05 4.39 -1.34
CA LEU A 73 13.66 5.80 -1.45
C LEU A 73 13.65 6.53 -0.09
N PHE A 74 13.19 5.86 0.96
CA PHE A 74 12.99 6.46 2.28
C PHE A 74 13.97 5.95 3.35
N ARG A 75 14.86 5.01 3.00
CA ARG A 75 15.83 4.37 3.93
C ARG A 75 15.15 3.75 5.15
N SER A 76 13.90 3.30 5.00
CA SER A 76 13.11 2.66 6.04
C SER A 76 13.56 1.22 6.24
N THR A 77 14.15 0.87 7.38
CA THR A 77 14.66 -0.49 7.62
C THR A 77 13.51 -1.51 7.68
N PRO A 78 13.39 -2.44 6.70
CA PRO A 78 12.37 -3.46 6.74
C PRO A 78 12.69 -4.49 7.84
N ASN A 79 11.64 -4.99 8.50
CA ASN A 79 11.78 -6.01 9.53
C ASN A 79 12.10 -7.38 8.90
N ILE A 80 12.80 -8.27 9.59
CA ILE A 80 13.08 -9.63 9.12
C ILE A 80 11.80 -10.40 8.76
N TYR A 81 10.70 -10.16 9.49
CA TYR A 81 9.40 -10.77 9.18
C TYR A 81 8.86 -10.38 7.79
N PHE A 82 9.24 -9.22 7.25
CA PHE A 82 8.87 -8.83 5.90
C PHE A 82 9.50 -9.76 4.87
N PHE A 83 10.77 -10.14 5.03
CA PHE A 83 11.43 -11.07 4.10
C PHE A 83 10.80 -12.46 4.14
N ILE A 84 10.42 -12.93 5.33
CA ILE A 84 9.68 -14.19 5.49
C ILE A 84 8.34 -14.12 4.75
N GLY A 85 7.59 -13.03 4.93
CA GLY A 85 6.34 -12.79 4.21
C GLY A 85 6.54 -12.70 2.69
N GLY A 86 7.60 -12.02 2.24
CA GLY A 86 7.96 -11.90 0.83
C GLY A 86 8.24 -13.26 0.19
N ILE A 87 9.05 -14.10 0.84
CA ILE A 87 9.32 -15.47 0.39
C ILE A 87 8.01 -16.27 0.33
N LEU A 88 7.14 -16.14 1.34
CA LEU A 88 5.85 -16.83 1.38
C LEU A 88 4.93 -16.43 0.21
N VAL A 89 4.90 -15.13 -0.13
CA VAL A 89 4.15 -14.63 -1.29
C VAL A 89 4.66 -15.25 -2.58
N PHE A 90 5.99 -15.29 -2.80
CA PHE A 90 6.55 -15.90 -4.00
C PHE A 90 6.28 -17.41 -4.08
N ILE A 91 6.42 -18.13 -2.96
CA ILE A 91 6.11 -19.56 -2.90
C ILE A 91 4.63 -19.78 -3.24
N GLY A 92 3.73 -19.01 -2.63
CA GLY A 92 2.30 -19.09 -2.89
C GLY A 92 1.96 -18.82 -4.36
N SER A 93 2.52 -17.75 -4.94
CA SER A 93 2.33 -17.42 -6.35
C SER A 93 2.82 -18.54 -7.27
N VAL A 94 4.00 -19.12 -7.03
CA VAL A 94 4.55 -20.21 -7.85
C VAL A 94 3.69 -21.47 -7.76
N ILE A 95 3.21 -21.82 -6.56
CA ILE A 95 2.31 -22.96 -6.37
C ILE A 95 1.04 -22.73 -7.19
N ILE A 96 0.37 -21.60 -7.02
CA ILE A 96 -0.89 -21.36 -7.74
C ILE A 96 -0.65 -21.37 -9.25
N ILE A 97 0.39 -20.71 -9.77
CA ILE A 97 0.67 -20.67 -11.21
C ILE A 97 0.94 -22.08 -11.78
N LYS A 98 1.57 -22.97 -11.01
CA LYS A 98 1.87 -24.33 -11.46
C LYS A 98 0.66 -25.27 -11.41
N PHE A 99 -0.29 -25.01 -10.51
CA PHE A 99 -1.45 -25.89 -10.25
C PHE A 99 -2.79 -25.32 -10.73
N ALA A 100 -2.82 -24.10 -11.27
CA ALA A 100 -3.95 -23.47 -11.93
C ALA A 100 -3.97 -23.83 -13.42
#